data_AF-A0A7K4T8G4-F1
#
_entry.id   AF-A0A7K4T8G4-F1
#
_cell.length_a   1.000
_cell.length_b   1.000
_cell.length_c   1.000
_cell.angle_alpha   90.00
_cell.angle_beta   90.00
_cell.angle_gamma   90.00
#
_symmetry.space_group_name_H-M   'P 1'
#
loop_
_entity.id
_entity.type
_entity.pdbx_description
1 polymer ?
#
loop_
_entity_poly.entity_id
_entity_poly.type
_entity_poly.pdbx_seq_one_letter_code
_entity_poly.pdbx_strand_id
1 'polypeptide(L)'
;DRPWLTESKKVQKLQDKIYVALQHEIQKKHSAEDKLSKMVSKLPLMKTICNLHLDKLEFFRLLHPETAMNFPPLYKEVFNSELQYSDPRES
;
A
#
# COMPACT_ATOMS: atom_id res chain seq x y z
N ASP A 1 -3.47 5.90 8.41
CA ASP A 1 -4.85 5.77 7.91
C ASP A 1 -4.93 5.02 6.60
N ARG A 2 -5.88 4.09 6.55
CA ARG A 2 -6.28 3.34 5.35
C ARG A 2 -7.74 3.67 5.07
N PRO A 3 -8.14 3.84 3.80
CA PRO A 3 -9.55 4.02 3.46
C PRO A 3 -10.34 2.77 3.84
N TRP A 4 -11.63 2.94 4.12
CA TRP A 4 -12.56 1.84 4.42
C TRP A 4 -12.28 1.05 5.69
N LEU A 5 -11.39 1.55 6.56
CA LEU A 5 -11.08 0.89 7.81
C LEU A 5 -12.22 1.04 8.82
N THR A 6 -12.86 -0.07 9.18
CA THR A 6 -14.02 -0.12 10.08
C THR A 6 -13.65 0.06 11.55
N GLU A 7 -12.52 -0.50 11.99
CA GLU A 7 -12.07 -0.50 13.38
C GLU A 7 -10.86 0.40 13.62
N SER A 8 -10.88 1.63 13.09
CA SER A 8 -9.74 2.56 13.10
C SER A 8 -9.10 2.76 14.47
N LYS A 9 -9.90 2.90 15.54
CA LYS A 9 -9.40 3.05 16.92
C LYS A 9 -8.64 1.82 17.41
N LYS A 10 -9.06 0.60 17.05
CA LYS A 10 -8.35 -0.63 17.44
C LYS A 10 -7.01 -0.73 16.70
N VAL A 11 -7.01 -0.40 15.42
CA VAL A 11 -5.79 -0.37 14.60
C VAL A 11 -4.80 0.67 15.09
N GLN A 12 -5.26 1.89 15.43
CA GLN A 12 -4.39 2.92 15.99
C GLN A 12 -3.74 2.46 17.29
N LYS A 13 -4.52 1.92 18.23
CA LYS A 13 -3.99 1.39 19.50
C LYS A 13 -2.94 0.29 19.28
N LEU A 14 -3.11 -0.56 18.27
CA LEU A 14 -2.13 -1.59 17.94
C LEU A 14 -0.87 -0.98 17.30
N GLN A 15 -1.05 -0.01 16.39
CA GLN A 15 0.05 0.71 15.77
C GLN A 15 0.90 1.46 16.81
N ASP A 16 0.29 2.11 17.79
CA ASP A 16 0.98 2.81 18.88
C ASP A 16 1.85 1.85 19.70
N LYS A 17 1.32 0.66 20.03
CA LYS A 17 2.09 -0.39 20.72
C LYS A 17 3.28 -0.87 19.91
N ILE A 18 3.10 -1.07 18.59
CA ILE A 18 4.18 -1.47 17.68
C ILE A 18 5.24 -0.37 17.59
N TYR A 19 4.82 0.90 17.50
CA TYR A 19 5.73 2.04 17.44
C TYR A 19 6.63 2.12 18.68
N VAL A 20 6.03 2.00 19.88
CA VAL A 20 6.78 1.99 21.15
C VAL A 20 7.74 0.79 21.22
N ALA A 21 7.29 -0.42 20.85
CA ALA A 21 8.15 -1.60 20.83
C ALA A 21 9.34 -1.43 19.86
N LEU A 22 9.10 -0.88 18.68
CA LEU A 22 10.14 -0.58 17.70
C LEU A 22 11.12 0.48 18.21
N GLN A 23 10.63 1.53 18.88
CA GLN A 23 11.46 2.55 19.51
C GLN A 23 12.42 1.93 20.53
N HIS A 24 11.90 1.11 21.45
CA HIS A 24 12.73 0.40 22.43
C HIS A 24 13.78 -0.48 21.77
N GLU A 25 13.42 -1.22 20.72
CA GLU A 25 14.35 -2.12 20.04
C GLU A 25 15.47 -1.38 19.28
N ILE A 26 15.16 -0.21 18.72
CA ILE A 26 16.16 0.66 18.09
C ILE A 26 17.11 1.25 19.15
N GLN A 27 16.58 1.71 20.28
CA GLN A 27 17.36 2.32 21.36
C GLN A 27 18.35 1.32 22.00
N LYS A 28 17.98 0.05 22.15
CA LYS A 28 18.86 -1.01 22.67
C LYS A 28 20.17 -1.16 21.88
N LYS A 29 20.18 -0.81 20.60
CA LYS A 29 21.34 -1.00 19.71
C LYS A 29 22.28 0.22 19.70
N HIS A 30 22.21 1.11 20.69
CA HIS A 30 22.92 2.41 20.71
C HIS A 30 22.80 3.18 19.38
N SER A 31 21.68 2.98 18.68
CA SER A 31 21.43 3.66 17.41
C SER A 31 21.04 5.11 17.67
N ALA A 32 21.35 6.00 16.72
CA ALA A 32 20.98 7.41 16.80
C ALA A 32 19.47 7.59 17.08
N GLU A 33 19.13 8.48 18.01
CA GLU A 33 17.75 8.74 18.46
C GLU A 33 16.82 9.13 17.30
N ASP A 34 17.35 9.69 16.22
CA ASP A 34 16.59 10.15 15.05
C ASP A 34 16.24 9.05 14.04
N LYS A 35 16.76 7.83 14.20
CA LYS A 35 16.57 6.73 13.24
C LYS A 35 15.10 6.36 13.05
N LEU A 36 14.33 6.31 14.14
CA LEU A 36 12.89 6.01 14.08
C LEU A 36 12.13 7.13 13.37
N SER A 37 12.44 8.38 13.67
CA SER A 37 11.85 9.55 13.00
C SER A 37 12.12 9.52 11.49
N LYS A 38 13.37 9.22 11.09
CA LYS A 38 13.76 9.03 9.68
C LYS A 38 13.05 7.88 8.98
N MET A 39 12.64 6.84 9.71
CA MET A 39 11.85 5.74 9.13
C MET A 39 10.39 6.16 8.92
N VAL A 40 9.78 6.82 9.92
CA VAL A 40 8.41 7.32 9.82
C VAL A 40 8.27 8.37 8.73
N SER A 41 9.26 9.25 8.57
CA SER A 41 9.25 10.28 7.53
C SER A 41 9.28 9.72 6.10
N LYS A 42 9.63 8.43 5.91
CA LYS A 42 9.58 7.74 4.61
C LYS A 42 8.22 7.15 4.28
N LEU A 43 7.31 7.02 5.25
CA LEU A 43 5.98 6.44 5.01
C LEU A 43 5.15 7.21 3.95
N PRO A 44 5.15 8.56 3.93
CA PRO A 44 4.49 9.29 2.84
C PRO A 44 5.11 8.98 1.47
N LEU A 45 6.43 8.94 1.37
CA LEU A 45 7.12 8.60 0.11
C LEU A 45 6.76 7.18 -0.37
N MET A 46 6.69 6.21 0.54
CA MET A 46 6.24 4.85 0.20
C MET A 46 4.82 4.85 -0.38
N LYS A 47 3.89 5.64 0.18
CA LYS A 47 2.54 5.79 -0.38
C LYS A 47 2.57 6.38 -1.78
N THR A 48 3.39 7.40 -2.02
CA THR A 48 3.56 8.01 -3.34
C THR A 48 4.08 7.00 -4.37
N ILE A 49 5.06 6.16 -4.01
CA ILE A 49 5.57 5.11 -4.89
C ILE A 49 4.48 4.08 -5.21
N CYS A 50 3.69 3.66 -4.22
CA CYS A 50 2.57 2.75 -4.45
C CYS A 50 1.50 3.35 -5.36
N ASN A 51 1.17 4.65 -5.23
CA ASN A 51 0.22 5.31 -6.11
C ASN A 51 0.77 5.42 -7.55
N LEU A 52 2.04 5.80 -7.70
CA LEU A 52 2.69 5.84 -9.01
C LEU A 52 2.68 4.46 -9.70
N HIS A 53 2.84 3.39 -8.92
CA HIS A 53 2.70 2.03 -9.43
C HIS A 53 1.29 1.78 -9.99
N LEU A 54 0.24 2.20 -9.28
CA LEU A 54 -1.15 2.07 -9.75
C LEU A 54 -1.38 2.86 -11.06
N ASP A 55 -0.89 4.09 -11.13
CA ASP A 55 -1.01 4.92 -12.34
C ASP A 55 -0.34 4.27 -13.56
N LYS A 56 0.87 3.70 -13.35
CA LYS A 56 1.60 2.98 -14.39
C LYS A 56 0.93 1.68 -14.78
N LEU A 57 0.35 0.97 -13.82
CA LEU A 57 -0.39 -0.26 -14.04
C LEU A 57 -1.65 -0.02 -14.87
N GLU A 58 -2.41 1.04 -14.57
CA GLU A 58 -3.58 1.44 -15.36
C GLU A 58 -3.19 1.71 -16.81
N PHE A 59 -2.15 2.53 -17.02
CA PHE A 59 -1.64 2.80 -18.37
C PHE A 59 -1.16 1.53 -19.09
N PHE A 60 -0.44 0.65 -18.40
CA PHE A 60 0.04 -0.61 -18.96
C PHE A 60 -1.12 -1.50 -19.43
N ARG A 61 -2.19 -1.59 -18.64
CA ARG A 61 -3.37 -2.40 -18.99
C ARG A 61 -4.08 -1.89 -20.25
N LEU A 62 -4.15 -0.57 -20.43
CA LEU A 62 -4.74 0.03 -21.62
C LEU A 62 -3.95 -0.29 -22.89
N LEU A 63 -2.61 -0.33 -22.79
CA LEU A 63 -1.73 -0.64 -23.93
C LEU A 63 -1.55 -2.13 -24.18
N HIS A 64 -1.59 -2.96 -23.13
CA HIS A 64 -1.25 -4.38 -23.18
C HIS A 64 -2.29 -5.26 -22.44
N PRO A 65 -3.56 -5.26 -22.90
CA PRO A 65 -4.64 -5.95 -22.21
C PRO A 65 -4.43 -7.47 -22.10
N GLU A 66 -3.93 -8.12 -23.16
CA GLU A 66 -3.67 -9.56 -23.16
C GLU A 66 -2.60 -9.96 -22.14
N THR A 67 -1.53 -9.16 -22.04
CA THR A 67 -0.47 -9.39 -21.04
C THR A 67 -1.02 -9.21 -19.62
N ALA A 68 -1.87 -8.21 -19.40
CA ALA A 68 -2.49 -7.98 -18.10
C ALA A 68 -3.45 -9.10 -17.67
N MET A 69 -4.15 -9.77 -18.60
CA MET A 69 -5.01 -10.92 -18.27
C MET A 69 -4.23 -12.07 -17.63
N ASN A 70 -2.98 -12.25 -18.06
CA ASN A 70 -2.06 -13.29 -17.58
C ASN A 70 -1.39 -12.94 -16.24
N PHE A 71 -1.72 -11.80 -15.62
CA PHE A 71 -1.17 -11.47 -14.31
C PHE A 71 -1.58 -12.49 -13.23
N PRO A 72 -0.70 -12.74 -12.25
CA PRO A 72 -0.99 -13.65 -11.15
C PRO A 72 -2.29 -13.28 -10.42
N PRO A 73 -3.13 -14.25 -10.01
CA PRO A 73 -4.43 -13.96 -9.38
C PRO A 73 -4.36 -12.99 -8.19
N LEU A 74 -3.43 -13.22 -7.26
CA LEU A 74 -3.24 -12.33 -6.10
C LEU A 74 -2.83 -10.90 -6.50
N TYR A 75 -2.06 -10.75 -7.57
CA TYR A 75 -1.69 -9.43 -8.08
C TYR A 75 -2.92 -8.70 -8.63
N LYS A 76 -3.82 -9.42 -9.30
CA LYS A 76 -5.07 -8.85 -9.80
C LYS A 76 -6.01 -8.40 -8.69
N GLU A 77 -6.14 -9.20 -7.64
CA GLU A 77 -6.97 -8.90 -6.47
C GLU A 77 -6.45 -7.68 -5.69
N VAL A 78 -5.16 -7.67 -5.34
CA VAL A 78 -4.59 -6.62 -4.47
C VAL A 78 -4.50 -5.26 -5.18
N PHE A 79 -4.25 -5.25 -6.48
CA PHE A 79 -4.11 -4.02 -7.26
C PHE A 79 -5.35 -3.66 -8.09
N ASN A 80 -6.46 -4.38 -7.91
CA ASN A 80 -7.70 -4.22 -8.69
C ASN A 80 -7.42 -4.16 -10.20
N SER A 81 -6.54 -5.03 -10.69
CA SER A 81 -6.10 -5.00 -12.09
C SER A 81 -7.04 -5.74 -13.04
N GLU A 82 -8.18 -6.22 -12.53
CA GLU A 82 -9.26 -6.77 -13.36
C GLU A 82 -9.89 -5.66 -14.22
N LEU A 83 -10.03 -5.92 -15.52
CA LEU A 83 -10.80 -5.07 -16.42
C LEU A 83 -12.27 -5.20 -16.01
N GLN A 84 -12.82 -4.14 -15.42
CA GLN A 84 -14.27 -4.01 -15.37
C GLN A 84 -14.75 -3.84 -16.82
N TYR A 85 -15.08 -4.96 -17.46
CA TYR A 85 -15.87 -4.93 -18.67
C TYR A 85 -17.24 -4.41 -18.28
N SER A 86 -17.51 -3.13 -18.53
CA SER A 86 -18.89 -2.68 -18.71
C SER A 86 -19.41 -3.42 -19.95
N ASP A 87 -20.34 -4.36 -19.78
CA ASP A 87 -21.02 -4.98 -20.91
C ASP A 87 -21.78 -3.88 -21.67
N PRO A 88 -21.46 -3.58 -22.94
CA PRO A 88 -22.15 -2.55 -23.71
C PRO A 88 -23.64 -2.87 -23.97
N ARG A 89 -24.15 -4.01 -23.48
CA ARG A 89 -25.57 -4.39 -23.54
C ARG A 89 -26.40 -3.91 -22.34
N GLU A 90 -25.80 -3.24 -21.36
CA GLU A 90 -26.52 -2.51 -20.30
C GLU A 90 -26.52 -1.00 -20.58
N SER A 91 -27.21 -0.57 -21.64
CA SER A 91 -27.66 0.82 -21.84
C SER A 91 -28.93 0.87 -22.69
#